data_AF-A0A1T1AV65-F1
#
_entry.id   AF-A0A1T1AV65-F1
#
_cell.length_a   1.000
_cell.length_b   1.000
_cell.length_c   1.000
_cell.angle_alpha   90.00
_cell.angle_beta   90.00
_cell.angle_gamma   90.00
#
_symmetry.space_group_name_H-M   'P 1'
#
loop_
_entity.id
_entity.type
_entity.pdbx_description
1 polymer ?
#
loop_
_entity_poly.entity_id
_entity_poly.type
_entity_poly.pdbx_seq_one_letter_code
_entity_poly.pdbx_strand_id
1 'polypeptide(L)'
;MTHFDIDAPPLLAQLVHKHQASWINFDNLKAWLANQHGDHVLLFAGDPIRFPEAVDVAVVLPELQKASASVGRPFGMAVAVPDTAEALAKTFGSQRWPTLMFFRDGDYVTTLSGMHDWTDYLALLAQALATPKGRAPTIGIPLVSSQAPTASCH
;
A
#
# COMPACT_ATOMS: atom_id res chain seq x y z
N MET A 1 15.49 -18.35 -2.99
CA MET A 1 14.75 -17.20 -3.55
C MET A 1 13.77 -17.76 -4.57
N THR A 2 12.51 -17.94 -4.18
CA THR A 2 11.45 -18.35 -5.10
C THR A 2 11.18 -17.20 -6.06
N HIS A 3 11.59 -17.34 -7.31
CA HIS A 3 11.12 -16.50 -8.40
C HIS A 3 9.62 -16.83 -8.53
N PHE A 4 8.77 -15.94 -8.07
CA PHE A 4 7.38 -15.97 -8.51
C PHE A 4 7.41 -15.36 -9.91
N ASP A 5 7.18 -16.18 -10.94
CA ASP A 5 6.86 -15.66 -12.27
C ASP A 5 5.46 -15.04 -12.19
N ILE A 6 5.42 -13.81 -11.69
CA ILE A 6 4.20 -13.01 -11.64
C ILE A 6 4.06 -12.38 -13.02
N ASP A 7 2.98 -12.74 -13.71
CA ASP A 7 2.59 -12.07 -14.95
C ASP A 7 2.10 -10.66 -14.61
N ALA A 8 3.05 -9.74 -14.51
CA ALA A 8 2.82 -8.35 -14.18
C ALA A 8 3.39 -7.43 -15.26
N PRO A 9 2.75 -6.27 -15.49
CA PRO A 9 3.33 -5.19 -16.28
C PRO A 9 4.78 -4.92 -15.90
N PRO A 10 5.67 -4.68 -16.89
CA PRO A 10 7.10 -4.49 -16.64
C PRO A 10 7.40 -3.39 -15.60
N LEU A 11 6.58 -2.34 -15.52
CA LEU A 11 6.79 -1.24 -14.57
C LEU A 11 6.43 -1.61 -13.13
N LEU A 12 5.44 -2.49 -12.90
CA LEU A 12 5.20 -3.05 -11.56
C LEU A 12 6.31 -4.01 -11.14
N ALA A 13 6.81 -4.84 -12.06
CA ALA A 13 7.97 -5.68 -11.79
C ALA A 13 9.22 -4.85 -11.50
N GLN A 14 9.42 -3.73 -12.23
CA GLN A 14 10.52 -2.80 -11.96
C GLN A 14 10.41 -2.13 -10.58
N LEU A 15 9.20 -1.80 -10.11
CA LEU A 15 9.00 -1.30 -8.75
C LEU A 15 9.55 -2.27 -7.70
N VAL A 16 9.14 -3.53 -7.79
CA VAL A 16 9.60 -4.58 -6.87
C VAL A 16 11.10 -4.78 -6.96
N HIS A 17 11.64 -4.91 -8.18
CA HIS A 17 13.07 -5.20 -8.37
C HIS A 17 13.98 -4.03 -8.01
N LYS A 18 13.66 -2.80 -8.42
CA LYS A 18 14.54 -1.63 -8.25
C LYS A 18 14.38 -0.93 -6.92
N HIS A 19 13.18 -0.97 -6.34
CA HIS A 19 12.86 -0.21 -5.13
C HIS A 19 12.61 -1.09 -3.90
N GLN A 20 13.01 -2.37 -3.97
CA GLN A 20 12.87 -3.34 -2.89
C GLN A 20 11.43 -3.48 -2.36
N ALA A 21 10.45 -3.19 -3.22
CA ALA A 21 9.05 -3.39 -2.87
C ALA A 21 8.74 -4.90 -2.80
N SER A 22 7.72 -5.27 -2.03
CA SER A 22 7.27 -6.66 -1.90
C SER A 22 6.01 -6.92 -2.72
N TRP A 23 5.92 -8.10 -3.34
CA TRP A 23 4.66 -8.58 -3.93
C TRP A 23 3.71 -9.07 -2.85
N ILE A 24 2.46 -8.61 -2.89
CA ILE A 24 1.45 -8.90 -1.87
C ILE A 24 0.23 -9.58 -2.48
N ASN A 25 -0.17 -10.69 -1.88
CA ASN A 25 -1.39 -11.44 -2.19
C ASN A 25 -2.09 -11.83 -0.88
N PHE A 26 -3.14 -12.64 -0.96
CA PHE A 26 -3.86 -13.11 0.23
C PHE A 26 -2.99 -13.95 1.19
N ASP A 27 -2.06 -14.74 0.65
CA ASP A 27 -1.27 -15.69 1.45
C ASP A 27 -0.24 -14.98 2.33
N ASN A 28 0.33 -13.88 1.84
CA ASN A 28 1.41 -13.19 2.52
C ASN A 28 1.02 -11.85 3.14
N LEU A 29 -0.15 -11.27 2.81
CA LEU A 29 -0.56 -9.96 3.33
C LEU A 29 -0.50 -9.90 4.85
N LYS A 30 -1.07 -10.91 5.54
CA LYS A 30 -1.11 -10.92 7.01
C LYS A 30 0.29 -10.95 7.61
N ALA A 31 1.17 -11.80 7.08
CA ALA A 31 2.54 -11.92 7.53
C ALA A 31 3.34 -10.65 7.23
N TRP A 32 3.12 -10.04 6.06
CA TRP A 32 3.74 -8.77 5.69
C TRP A 32 3.33 -7.67 6.65
N LEU A 33 2.02 -7.47 6.89
CA LEU A 33 1.50 -6.44 7.82
C LEU A 33 2.06 -6.61 9.23
N ALA A 34 2.09 -7.83 9.75
CA ALA A 34 2.59 -8.11 11.10
C ALA A 34 4.08 -7.78 11.31
N ASN A 35 4.85 -7.69 10.22
CA ASN A 35 6.29 -7.39 10.26
C ASN A 35 6.61 -5.93 9.86
N GLN A 36 5.60 -5.11 9.57
CA GLN A 36 5.84 -3.71 9.20
C GLN A 36 5.92 -2.80 10.43
N HIS A 37 6.88 -1.87 10.40
CA HIS A 37 7.04 -0.80 11.37
C HIS A 37 7.08 0.56 10.66
N GLY A 38 6.33 1.54 11.16
CA GLY A 38 6.19 2.84 10.49
C GLY A 38 5.28 2.77 9.26
N ASP A 39 5.39 3.79 8.40
CA ASP A 39 4.49 4.00 7.27
C ASP A 39 4.83 3.08 6.08
N HIS A 40 3.80 2.49 5.49
CA HIS A 40 3.90 1.63 4.31
C HIS A 40 2.79 1.93 3.32
N VAL A 41 3.12 1.90 2.04
CA VAL A 41 2.18 2.14 0.94
C VAL A 41 2.12 0.90 0.04
N LEU A 42 0.92 0.33 -0.08
CA LEU A 42 0.63 -0.79 -0.96
C LEU A 42 -0.11 -0.28 -2.20
N LEU A 43 0.51 -0.46 -3.38
CA LEU A 43 -0.10 -0.16 -4.67
C LEU A 43 -0.99 -1.31 -5.13
N PHE A 44 -2.25 -0.99 -5.37
CA PHE A 44 -3.22 -1.81 -6.08
C PHE A 44 -3.40 -1.22 -7.48
N ALA A 45 -2.66 -1.77 -8.45
CA ALA A 45 -2.65 -1.27 -9.83
C ALA A 45 -3.96 -1.57 -10.57
N GLY A 46 -4.60 -2.71 -10.27
CA GLY A 46 -5.72 -3.22 -11.05
C GLY A 46 -5.25 -3.83 -12.37
N ASP A 47 -6.19 -4.13 -13.25
CA ASP A 47 -5.89 -4.60 -14.61
C ASP A 47 -5.29 -3.44 -15.44
N PRO A 48 -4.04 -3.55 -15.91
CA PRO A 48 -3.36 -2.49 -16.66
C PRO A 48 -4.01 -2.17 -18.02
N ILE A 49 -4.78 -3.10 -18.59
CA ILE A 49 -5.53 -2.87 -19.83
C ILE A 49 -6.75 -1.99 -19.54
N ARG A 50 -7.39 -2.19 -18.38
CA ARG A 50 -8.57 -1.42 -17.95
C ARG A 50 -8.20 -0.08 -17.30
N PHE A 51 -7.05 -0.02 -16.65
CA PHE A 51 -6.57 1.14 -15.89
C PHE A 51 -5.14 1.51 -16.34
N PRO A 52 -4.99 2.10 -17.53
CA PRO A 52 -3.66 2.44 -18.06
C PRO A 52 -2.91 3.42 -17.14
N GLU A 53 -3.60 4.29 -16.40
CA GLU A 53 -2.96 5.22 -15.45
C GLU A 53 -2.25 4.51 -14.27
N ALA A 54 -2.51 3.22 -14.06
CA ALA A 54 -1.81 2.43 -13.04
C ALA A 54 -0.31 2.35 -13.32
N VAL A 55 0.07 2.39 -14.60
CA VAL A 55 1.46 2.45 -15.04
C VAL A 55 2.11 3.78 -14.62
N ASP A 56 1.40 4.89 -14.75
CA ASP A 56 1.89 6.22 -14.37
C ASP A 56 2.06 6.31 -12.85
N VAL A 57 1.07 5.82 -12.09
CA VAL A 57 1.18 5.75 -10.62
C VAL A 57 2.36 4.88 -10.19
N ALA A 58 2.63 3.78 -10.90
CA ALA A 58 3.78 2.94 -10.63
C ALA A 58 5.12 3.67 -10.86
N VAL A 59 5.21 4.54 -11.87
CA VAL A 59 6.40 5.37 -12.13
C VAL A 59 6.55 6.47 -11.09
N VAL A 60 5.45 7.06 -10.63
CA VAL A 60 5.45 8.22 -9.73
C VAL A 60 5.65 7.83 -8.27
N LEU A 61 5.22 6.64 -7.85
CA LEU A 61 5.28 6.19 -6.46
C LEU A 61 6.71 6.25 -5.83
N PRO A 62 7.79 5.84 -6.52
CA PRO A 62 9.15 6.00 -6.00
C PRO A 62 9.58 7.46 -5.83
N GLU A 63 9.11 8.37 -6.70
CA GLU A 63 9.40 9.80 -6.57
C GLU A 63 8.64 10.41 -5.40
N LEU A 64 7.40 9.99 -5.15
CA LEU A 64 6.66 10.32 -3.92
C LEU A 64 7.40 9.83 -2.67
N GLN A 65 7.95 8.61 -2.71
CA GLN A 65 8.75 8.06 -1.61
C GLN A 65 9.99 8.92 -1.33
N LYS A 66 10.75 9.29 -2.36
CA LYS A 66 11.93 10.17 -2.21
C LYS A 66 11.55 11.55 -1.67
N ALA A 67 10.46 12.14 -2.17
CA ALA A 67 9.98 13.44 -1.72
C ALA A 67 9.51 13.42 -0.26
N SER A 68 8.82 12.37 0.16
CA SER A 68 8.42 12.19 1.57
C SER A 68 9.62 11.94 2.49
N ALA A 69 10.59 11.16 2.03
CA ALA A 69 11.81 10.89 2.78
C ALA A 69 12.66 12.15 3.00
N SER A 70 12.73 13.06 2.02
CA SER A 70 13.50 14.31 2.14
C SER A 70 12.95 15.27 3.20
N VAL A 71 11.66 15.13 3.57
CA VAL A 71 11.00 15.86 4.66
C VAL A 71 10.89 15.05 5.96
N GLY A 72 11.61 13.93 6.06
CA GLY A 72 11.70 13.12 7.27
C GLY A 72 10.50 12.18 7.51
N ARG A 73 9.72 11.86 6.47
CA ARG A 73 8.62 10.88 6.53
C ARG A 73 8.83 9.73 5.54
N PRO A 74 9.85 8.89 5.72
CA PRO A 74 10.07 7.74 4.84
C PRO A 74 8.92 6.73 4.99
N PHE A 75 8.62 6.01 3.91
CA PHE A 75 7.67 4.90 3.94
C PHE A 75 8.18 3.74 3.09
N GLY A 76 7.82 2.50 3.45
CA GLY A 76 8.09 1.31 2.65
C GLY A 76 7.04 1.14 1.54
N MET A 77 7.38 0.40 0.48
CA MET A 77 6.49 0.16 -0.66
C MET A 77 6.19 -1.32 -0.83
N ALA A 78 4.98 -1.60 -1.29
CA ALA A 78 4.57 -2.93 -1.70
C ALA A 78 3.62 -2.83 -2.91
N VAL A 79 3.48 -3.92 -3.65
CA VAL A 79 2.63 -3.99 -4.84
C VAL A 79 1.75 -5.23 -4.76
N ALA A 80 0.45 -5.07 -4.95
CA ALA A 80 -0.47 -6.19 -5.00
C ALA A 80 -0.24 -7.01 -6.27
N VAL A 81 -0.22 -8.34 -6.16
CA VAL A 81 -0.13 -9.25 -7.29
C VAL A 81 -1.37 -9.05 -8.19
N PRO A 82 -1.21 -8.73 -9.50
CA PRO A 82 -2.32 -8.33 -10.37
C PRO A 82 -3.55 -9.25 -10.29
N ASP A 83 -3.35 -10.57 -10.39
CA ASP A 83 -4.40 -11.59 -10.37
C ASP A 83 -5.27 -11.56 -9.11
N THR A 84 -4.70 -11.14 -7.98
CA THR A 84 -5.41 -11.11 -6.68
C THR A 84 -5.75 -9.69 -6.23
N ALA A 85 -5.22 -8.67 -6.91
CA ALA A 85 -5.31 -7.28 -6.48
C ALA A 85 -6.76 -6.84 -6.33
N GLU A 86 -7.65 -7.18 -7.28
CA GLU A 86 -9.06 -6.77 -7.25
C GLU A 86 -9.80 -7.34 -6.04
N ALA A 87 -9.68 -8.66 -5.83
CA ALA A 87 -10.31 -9.31 -4.69
C ALA A 87 -9.74 -8.79 -3.36
N LEU A 88 -8.43 -8.54 -3.29
CA LEU A 88 -7.77 -8.06 -2.09
C LEU A 88 -8.16 -6.61 -1.76
N ALA A 89 -8.22 -5.70 -2.75
CA ALA A 89 -8.67 -4.33 -2.53
C ALA A 89 -10.11 -4.26 -1.98
N LYS A 90 -10.99 -5.15 -2.46
CA LYS A 90 -12.37 -5.28 -1.95
C LYS A 90 -12.41 -5.65 -0.47
N THR A 91 -11.45 -6.42 0.06
CA THR A 91 -11.43 -6.72 1.50
C THR A 91 -11.15 -5.51 2.39
N PHE A 92 -10.64 -4.43 1.80
CA PHE A 92 -10.46 -3.13 2.44
C PHE A 92 -11.51 -2.09 2.04
N GLY A 93 -12.54 -2.51 1.29
CA GLY A 93 -13.61 -1.61 0.83
C GLY A 93 -13.23 -0.68 -0.31
N SER A 94 -12.05 -0.86 -0.93
CA SER A 94 -11.67 -0.05 -2.10
C SER A 94 -12.33 -0.59 -3.37
N GLN A 95 -12.87 0.32 -4.17
CA GLN A 95 -13.51 0.05 -5.47
C GLN A 95 -12.94 0.94 -6.58
N ARG A 96 -11.93 1.76 -6.27
CA ARG A 96 -11.30 2.70 -7.20
C ARG A 96 -9.90 2.21 -7.55
N TRP A 97 -9.53 2.43 -8.81
CA TRP A 97 -8.29 1.95 -9.42
C TRP A 97 -7.61 3.09 -10.17
N PRO A 98 -6.26 3.09 -10.24
CA PRO A 98 -5.35 2.45 -9.29
C PRO A 98 -5.56 3.02 -7.88
N THR A 99 -5.09 2.34 -6.84
CA THR A 99 -5.14 2.90 -5.47
C THR A 99 -3.89 2.61 -4.68
N LEU A 100 -3.41 3.63 -3.97
CA LEU A 100 -2.41 3.55 -2.91
C LEU A 100 -3.12 3.36 -1.59
N MET A 101 -2.78 2.31 -0.86
CA MET A 101 -3.33 2.04 0.47
C MET A 101 -2.25 2.19 1.52
N PHE A 102 -2.56 2.97 2.55
CA PHE A 102 -1.62 3.39 3.58
C PHE A 102 -1.80 2.54 4.82
N PHE A 103 -0.68 2.08 5.35
CA PHE A 103 -0.60 1.31 6.59
C PHE A 103 0.44 1.92 7.52
N ARG A 104 0.21 1.79 8.83
CA ARG A 104 1.18 2.19 9.87
C ARG A 104 1.29 1.10 10.90
N ASP A 105 2.49 0.57 11.09
CA ASP A 105 2.76 -0.61 11.95
C ASP A 105 1.78 -1.77 11.69
N GLY A 106 1.47 -2.02 10.42
CA GLY A 106 0.52 -3.07 10.01
C GLY A 106 -0.96 -2.71 10.12
N ASP A 107 -1.32 -1.58 10.71
CA ASP A 107 -2.70 -1.10 10.81
C ASP A 107 -3.09 -0.27 9.59
N TYR A 108 -4.34 -0.39 9.14
CA TYR A 108 -4.88 0.42 8.06
C TYR A 108 -4.94 1.91 8.47
N VAL A 109 -4.64 2.81 7.52
CA VAL A 109 -4.74 4.26 7.71
C VAL A 109 -5.77 4.85 6.77
N THR A 110 -5.51 4.82 5.45
CA THR A 110 -6.37 5.43 4.44
C THR A 110 -6.04 4.92 3.03
N THR A 111 -6.74 5.43 2.02
CA THR A 111 -6.46 5.20 0.60
C THR A 111 -6.37 6.50 -0.17
N LEU A 112 -5.50 6.54 -1.17
CA LEU A 112 -5.42 7.59 -2.20
C LEU A 112 -5.55 6.91 -3.57
N SER A 113 -6.61 7.20 -4.31
CA SER A 113 -6.90 6.55 -5.59
C SER A 113 -6.70 7.49 -6.77
N GLY A 114 -6.33 6.93 -7.91
CA GLY A 114 -6.12 7.63 -9.17
C GLY A 114 -4.75 8.30 -9.29
N MET A 115 -4.47 8.78 -10.51
CA MET A 115 -3.36 9.67 -10.80
C MET A 115 -3.75 11.12 -10.47
N HIS A 116 -2.80 11.92 -10.00
CA HIS A 116 -2.99 13.33 -9.62
C HIS A 116 -1.84 14.17 -10.18
N ASP A 117 -2.08 15.46 -10.36
CA ASP A 117 -1.01 16.42 -10.64
C ASP A 117 0.01 16.43 -9.50
N TRP A 118 1.30 16.64 -9.82
CA TRP A 118 2.39 16.46 -8.86
C TRP A 118 2.23 17.22 -7.54
N THR A 119 1.86 18.51 -7.61
CA THR A 119 1.67 19.35 -6.41
C THR A 119 0.54 18.82 -5.52
N ASP A 120 -0.58 18.42 -6.13
CA ASP A 120 -1.72 17.86 -5.42
C ASP A 120 -1.39 16.49 -4.85
N TYR A 121 -0.62 15.69 -5.59
CA TYR A 121 -0.19 14.37 -5.14
C TYR A 121 0.67 14.46 -3.88
N LEU A 122 1.60 15.41 -3.81
CA LEU A 122 2.40 15.65 -2.61
C LEU A 122 1.53 16.11 -1.42
N ALA A 123 0.55 16.98 -1.66
CA ALA A 123 -0.36 17.44 -0.60
C ALA A 123 -1.25 16.31 -0.08
N LEU A 124 -1.78 15.47 -0.97
CA LEU A 124 -2.61 14.31 -0.64
C LEU A 124 -1.80 13.23 0.06
N LEU A 125 -0.57 12.99 -0.37
CA LEU A 125 0.38 12.09 0.29
C LEU A 125 0.66 12.54 1.73
N ALA A 126 0.98 13.82 1.92
CA ALA A 126 1.25 14.37 3.25
C ALA A 126 0.02 14.24 4.18
N GLN A 127 -1.18 14.49 3.65
CA GLN A 127 -2.44 14.29 4.39
C GLN A 127 -2.66 12.82 4.76
N ALA A 128 -2.43 11.90 3.81
CA ALA A 128 -2.56 10.46 4.05
C ALA A 128 -1.59 9.97 5.14
N LEU A 129 -0.33 10.42 5.09
CA LEU A 129 0.68 10.11 6.10
C LEU A 129 0.42 10.83 7.44
N ALA A 130 -0.30 11.95 7.48
CA ALA A 130 -0.69 12.60 8.73
C ALA A 130 -1.95 11.96 9.36
N THR A 131 -2.70 11.16 8.60
CA THR A 131 -3.94 10.54 9.07
C THR A 131 -3.64 9.52 10.18
N PRO A 132 -4.42 9.49 11.29
CA PRO A 132 -4.27 8.48 12.32
C PRO A 132 -4.66 7.09 11.80
N LYS A 133 -4.21 6.05 12.50
CA LYS A 133 -4.65 4.68 12.23
C LYS A 133 -6.17 4.60 12.33
N GLY A 134 -6.77 3.84 11.41
CA GLY A 134 -8.21 3.67 11.32
C GLY A 134 -8.59 2.22 11.06
N ARG A 135 -9.89 1.97 10.95
CA ARG A 135 -10.39 0.67 10.51
C ARG A 135 -10.68 0.73 9.02
N ALA A 136 -10.30 -0.30 8.28
CA ALA A 136 -10.73 -0.44 6.90
C ALA A 136 -12.28 -0.43 6.84
N PRO A 137 -12.90 0.23 5.84
CA PRO A 137 -14.36 0.40 5.73
C PRO A 137 -15.22 -0.89 5.75
N THR A 138 -14.62 -2.08 5.60
CA THR A 138 -15.30 -3.36 5.43
C THR A 138 -15.47 -4.18 6.72
N ILE A 139 -16.53 -4.98 6.71
CA ILE A 139 -16.91 -5.89 7.78
C ILE A 139 -15.96 -7.11 7.77
N GLY A 140 -15.05 -7.18 8.74
CA GLY A 140 -14.66 -8.48 9.31
C GLY A 140 -13.28 -9.08 9.02
N ILE A 141 -12.25 -8.32 8.60
CA ILE A 141 -10.87 -8.79 8.81
C ILE A 141 -10.31 -8.03 10.02
N PRO A 142 -10.06 -8.69 11.17
CA PRO A 142 -9.22 -8.12 12.20
C PRO A 142 -7.80 -8.04 11.63
N LEU A 143 -7.47 -6.91 10.99
CA LEU A 143 -6.09 -6.51 10.85
C LEU A 143 -5.56 -6.32 12.27
N VAL A 144 -4.48 -7.03 12.55
CA VAL A 144 -3.85 -7.30 13.84
C VAL A 144 -4.15 -6.23 14.89
N SER A 145 -5.17 -6.46 15.72
CA SER A 145 -5.28 -5.73 16.97
C SER A 145 -4.15 -6.25 17.86
N SER A 146 -3.05 -5.51 17.91
CA SER A 146 -2.03 -5.71 18.92
C SER A 146 -2.71 -5.59 20.28
N GLN A 147 -2.85 -6.71 21.00
CA GLN A 147 -3.24 -6.70 22.40
C GLN A 147 -2.18 -5.89 23.15
N ALA A 148 -2.51 -4.65 23.50
CA ALA A 148 -1.75 -3.93 24.52
C ALA A 148 -1.89 -4.69 25.85
N PRO A 149 -0.81 -4.99 26.57
CA PRO A 149 -0.93 -5.50 27.92
C PRO A 149 -1.50 -4.37 28.78
N THR A 150 -2.69 -4.57 29.33
CA THR A 150 -3.21 -3.71 30.39
C THR A 150 -2.33 -3.89 31.62
N ALA A 151 -1.50 -2.90 31.89
CA ALA A 151 -0.92 -2.71 33.21
C ALA A 151 -2.09 -2.56 34.21
N SER A 152 -2.32 -3.60 35.02
CA SER A 152 -3.14 -3.48 36.22
C SER A 152 -2.19 -3.32 37.40
N CYS A 153 -2.07 -2.07 37.85
CA CYS A 153 -1.64 -1.79 39.22
C CYS A 153 -2.89 -1.89 40.10
N HIS A 154 -2.89 -2.79 41.09
CA HIS A 154 -3.60 -2.65 42.36
C HIS A 154 -2.98 -3.57 43.40
#